data_AF-A0A969HXK7-F1
#
_entry.id   AF-A0A969HXK7-F1
#
_cell.length_a   1.000
_cell.length_b   1.000
_cell.length_c   1.000
_cell.angle_alpha   90.00
_cell.angle_beta   90.00
_cell.angle_gamma   90.00
#
_symmetry.space_group_name_H-M   'P 1'
#
loop_
_entity.id
_entity.type
_entity.pdbx_description
1 polymer ?
#
loop_
_entity_poly.entity_id
_entity_poly.type
_entity_poly.pdbx_seq_one_letter_code
_entity_poly.pdbx_strand_id
1 'polypeptide(L)'
;MAVADPQSTTFERSEMWRLMSETGRITWGQQWVGGERLGKNLKRAVIASEDAGFADHSGVDWEAMERAWERNQHAQEQADKRNERAMRRNPDVAPVSAKVVGASTITQQLAKNLFLSGE
;
A
#
# COMPACT_ATOMS: atom_id res chain seq x y z
N MET A 1 -29.56 -7.00 0.36
CA MET A 1 -28.38 -7.78 0.78
C MET A 1 -28.01 -7.28 2.17
N ALA A 2 -27.93 -8.15 3.18
CA ALA A 2 -27.47 -7.73 4.51
C ALA A 2 -25.95 -7.55 4.44
N VAL A 3 -25.45 -6.36 4.79
CA VAL A 3 -24.02 -6.08 4.90
C VAL A 3 -23.67 -6.22 6.38
N ALA A 4 -22.71 -7.08 6.68
CA ALA A 4 -22.19 -7.27 8.03
C ALA A 4 -20.76 -6.77 8.10
N ASP A 5 -20.46 -6.01 9.15
CA ASP A 5 -19.12 -5.51 9.39
C ASP A 5 -18.18 -6.68 9.74
N PRO A 6 -17.02 -6.83 9.05
CA PRO A 6 -16.11 -7.93 9.33
C PRO A 6 -15.52 -7.81 10.75
N GLN A 7 -15.43 -8.94 11.46
CA GLN A 7 -14.82 -9.00 12.80
C GLN A 7 -13.30 -8.82 12.76
N SER A 8 -12.68 -9.15 11.63
CA SER A 8 -11.29 -8.82 11.30
C SER A 8 -11.10 -8.83 9.78
N THR A 9 -10.02 -8.23 9.31
CA THR A 9 -9.54 -8.29 7.93
C THR A 9 -8.34 -9.22 7.81
N THR A 10 -8.00 -9.65 6.60
CA THR A 10 -6.83 -10.52 6.40
C THR A 10 -5.55 -9.83 6.85
N PHE A 11 -5.37 -8.55 6.55
CA PHE A 11 -4.23 -7.75 7.03
C PHE A 11 -4.07 -7.80 8.55
N GLU A 12 -5.17 -7.66 9.28
CA GLU A 12 -5.14 -7.64 10.75
C GLU A 12 -4.74 -8.99 11.32
N ARG A 13 -5.17 -10.09 10.70
CA ARG A 13 -4.76 -11.44 11.10
C ARG A 13 -3.28 -11.67 10.83
N SER A 14 -2.78 -11.23 9.67
CA SER A 14 -1.34 -11.26 9.34
C SER A 14 -0.51 -10.47 10.36
N GLU A 15 -0.94 -9.26 10.70
CA GLU A 15 -0.22 -8.41 11.65
C GLU A 15 -0.29 -8.94 13.08
N MET A 16 -1.41 -9.56 13.49
CA MET A 16 -1.47 -10.26 14.78
C MET A 16 -0.45 -11.39 14.87
N TRP A 17 -0.31 -12.20 13.80
CA TRP A 17 0.70 -13.25 13.77
C TRP A 17 2.12 -12.68 13.81
N ARG A 18 2.40 -11.63 13.02
CA ARG A 18 3.68 -10.92 13.03
C ARG A 18 4.03 -10.38 14.41
N LEU A 19 3.10 -9.66 15.04
CA LEU A 19 3.29 -9.09 16.38
C LEU A 19 3.52 -10.17 17.44
N MET A 20 2.80 -11.30 17.37
CA MET A 20 3.05 -12.43 18.26
C MET A 20 4.44 -13.03 18.06
N SER A 21 4.84 -13.26 16.82
CA SER A 21 6.13 -13.87 16.47
C SER A 21 7.32 -12.97 16.81
N GLU A 22 7.19 -11.65 16.60
CA GLU A 22 8.29 -10.70 16.79
C GLU A 22 8.35 -10.12 18.21
N THR A 23 7.19 -9.85 18.83
CA THR A 23 7.11 -9.08 20.08
C THR A 23 6.51 -9.88 21.25
N GLY A 24 5.91 -11.05 20.98
CA GLY A 24 5.26 -11.88 22.00
C GLY A 24 3.99 -11.28 22.61
N ARG A 25 3.49 -10.15 22.08
CA ARG A 25 2.30 -9.46 22.58
C ARG A 25 1.47 -8.90 21.44
N ILE A 26 0.15 -9.06 21.54
CA ILE A 26 -0.81 -8.40 20.66
C ILE A 26 -1.34 -7.15 21.37
N THR A 27 -1.10 -5.98 20.78
CA THR A 27 -1.82 -4.74 21.12
C THR A 27 -2.78 -4.43 19.98
N TRP A 28 -4.02 -4.91 20.10
CA TRP A 28 -5.04 -4.81 19.06
C TRP A 28 -6.29 -4.08 19.57
N GLY A 29 -6.92 -3.29 18.69
CA GLY A 29 -8.19 -2.64 18.97
C GLY A 29 -8.90 -2.23 17.68
N GLN A 30 -10.12 -2.73 17.49
CA GLN A 30 -10.99 -2.38 16.36
C GLN A 30 -12.37 -2.00 16.91
N GLN A 31 -12.91 -0.90 16.38
CA GLN A 31 -14.28 -0.51 16.64
C GLN A 31 -14.91 0.06 15.37
N TRP A 32 -16.04 -0.49 14.96
CA TRP A 32 -16.82 0.06 13.86
C TRP A 32 -17.45 1.39 14.27
N VAL A 33 -17.29 2.38 13.40
CA VAL A 33 -17.86 3.72 13.59
C VAL A 33 -18.60 4.10 12.32
N GLY A 34 -19.91 4.34 12.45
CA GLY A 34 -20.74 4.76 11.34
C GLY A 34 -20.21 6.05 10.69
N GLY A 35 -20.25 6.12 9.37
CA GLY A 35 -19.64 7.20 8.60
C GLY A 35 -20.11 8.61 8.97
N GLU A 36 -21.33 8.78 9.48
CA GLU A 36 -21.85 10.07 9.96
C GLU A 36 -21.16 10.60 11.22
N ARG A 37 -20.57 9.70 12.02
CA ARG A 37 -19.79 10.07 13.21
C ARG A 37 -18.36 10.48 12.87
N LEU A 38 -17.91 10.23 11.64
CA LEU A 38 -16.59 10.65 11.17
C LEU A 38 -16.65 12.11 10.70
N GLY A 39 -15.81 12.96 11.30
CA GLY A 39 -15.70 14.36 10.92
C GLY A 39 -15.37 14.52 9.43
N LYS A 40 -15.97 15.51 8.78
CA LYS A 40 -15.77 15.78 7.33
C LYS A 40 -14.30 15.99 6.97
N ASN A 41 -13.54 16.64 7.86
CA ASN A 41 -12.12 16.90 7.65
C ASN A 41 -11.29 15.61 7.67
N LEU A 42 -11.65 14.63 8.50
CA LEU A 42 -10.96 13.34 8.52
C LEU A 42 -11.12 12.61 7.18
N LYS A 43 -12.36 12.55 6.66
CA LYS A 43 -12.63 11.96 5.34
C LYS A 43 -11.82 12.64 4.24
N ARG A 44 -11.80 13.98 4.22
CA ARG A 44 -11.02 14.77 3.26
C ARG A 44 -9.52 14.57 3.41
N ALA A 45 -9.01 14.47 4.63
CA ALA A 45 -7.59 14.25 4.88
C ALA A 45 -7.14 12.90 4.31
N VAL A 46 -7.90 11.83 4.58
CA VAL A 46 -7.62 10.49 4.06
C VAL A 46 -7.68 10.46 2.53
N ILE A 47 -8.72 11.03 1.93
CA ILE A 47 -8.83 11.13 0.47
C ILE A 47 -7.63 11.89 -0.10
N ALA A 48 -7.31 13.07 0.44
CA ALA A 48 -6.19 13.87 -0.08
C ALA A 48 -4.82 13.20 0.07
N SER A 49 -4.60 12.38 1.10
CA SER A 49 -3.31 11.71 1.34
C SER A 49 -3.15 10.39 0.59
N GLU A 50 -4.22 9.61 0.48
CA GLU A 50 -4.17 8.25 -0.09
C GLU A 50 -4.63 8.20 -1.55
N ASP A 51 -5.60 9.03 -1.92
CA ASP A 51 -6.30 8.92 -3.20
C ASP A 51 -7.00 10.24 -3.57
N ALA A 52 -6.21 11.26 -3.94
CA ALA A 52 -6.72 12.62 -4.17
C ALA A 52 -7.78 12.69 -5.29
N GLY A 53 -7.75 11.74 -6.23
CA GLY A 53 -8.69 11.59 -7.33
C GLY A 53 -9.85 10.62 -7.03
N PHE A 54 -10.09 10.24 -5.77
CA PHE A 54 -11.08 9.21 -5.41
C PHE A 54 -12.47 9.42 -6.03
N ALA A 55 -12.91 10.67 -6.19
CA ALA A 55 -14.21 11.00 -6.77
C ALA A 55 -14.23 10.99 -8.32
N ASP A 56 -13.05 10.99 -8.93
CA ASP A 56 -12.86 11.12 -10.38
C ASP A 56 -12.74 9.75 -11.08
N HIS A 57 -12.60 8.66 -10.32
CA HIS A 57 -12.50 7.30 -10.84
C HIS A 57 -13.46 6.30 -10.16
N SER A 58 -13.78 5.21 -10.85
CA SER A 58 -14.70 4.17 -10.36
C SER A 58 -13.99 3.09 -9.53
N GLY A 59 -13.11 3.51 -8.62
CA GLY A 59 -12.30 2.62 -7.77
C GLY A 59 -10.97 2.12 -8.35
N VAL A 60 -10.69 2.31 -9.64
CA VAL A 60 -9.36 2.09 -10.23
C VAL A 60 -8.97 3.31 -11.06
N ASP A 61 -7.82 3.90 -10.76
CA ASP A 61 -7.20 4.94 -11.59
C ASP A 61 -6.19 4.29 -12.54
N TRP A 62 -6.67 3.99 -13.75
CA TRP A 62 -5.87 3.33 -14.79
C TRP A 62 -4.68 4.18 -15.23
N GLU A 63 -4.88 5.49 -15.38
CA GLU A 63 -3.83 6.37 -15.84
C GLU A 63 -2.73 6.53 -14.77
N ALA A 64 -3.09 6.64 -13.50
CA ALA A 64 -2.10 6.69 -12.42
C ALA A 64 -1.30 5.39 -12.34
N MET A 65 -1.95 4.24 -12.54
CA MET A 65 -1.29 2.94 -12.55
C MET A 65 -0.31 2.80 -13.71
N GLU A 66 -0.70 3.21 -14.92
CA GLU A 66 0.18 3.22 -16.10
C GLU A 66 1.40 4.14 -15.87
N ARG A 67 1.17 5.37 -15.43
CA ARG A 67 2.25 6.32 -15.10
C ARG A 67 3.18 5.80 -14.01
N ALA A 68 2.66 5.13 -12.98
CA ALA A 68 3.48 4.55 -11.93
C ALA A 68 4.32 3.38 -12.46
N TRP A 69 3.74 2.55 -13.32
CA TRP A 69 4.46 1.45 -13.97
C TRP A 69 5.61 1.99 -14.82
N GLU A 70 5.36 2.92 -15.72
CA GLU A 70 6.40 3.53 -16.57
C GLU A 70 7.55 4.14 -15.73
N ARG A 71 7.22 4.89 -14.68
CA ARG A 71 8.23 5.45 -13.77
C ARG A 71 9.06 4.37 -13.08
N ASN A 72 8.42 3.28 -12.64
CA ASN A 72 9.11 2.17 -11.99
C ASN A 72 10.03 1.43 -12.97
N GLN A 73 9.60 1.21 -14.22
CA GLN A 73 10.45 0.63 -15.27
C GLN A 73 11.68 1.49 -15.53
N HIS A 74 11.48 2.80 -15.74
CA HIS A 74 12.59 3.72 -15.96
C HIS A 74 13.53 3.80 -14.76
N ALA A 75 13.00 3.83 -13.53
CA ALA A 75 13.82 3.84 -12.32
C ALA A 75 14.66 2.56 -12.19
N GLN A 76 14.08 1.40 -12.54
CA GLN A 76 14.76 0.11 -12.54
C GLN A 76 15.92 0.10 -13.54
N GLU A 77 15.68 0.51 -14.79
CA GLU A 77 16.75 0.58 -15.81
C GLU A 77 17.91 1.49 -15.38
N GLN A 78 17.61 2.62 -14.72
CA GLN A 78 18.65 3.54 -14.25
C GLN A 78 19.43 2.95 -13.07
N ALA A 79 18.76 2.22 -12.17
CA ALA A 79 19.42 1.51 -11.08
C ALA A 79 20.35 0.42 -11.63
N ASP A 80 19.91 -0.35 -12.62
CA ASP A 80 20.69 -1.43 -13.24
C ASP A 80 21.93 -0.87 -13.96
N LYS A 81 21.77 0.17 -14.79
CA LYS A 81 22.91 0.86 -15.44
C LYS A 81 23.90 1.42 -14.42
N ARG A 82 23.43 1.91 -13.27
CA ARG A 82 24.29 2.39 -12.18
C ARG A 82 25.04 1.24 -11.51
N ASN A 83 24.36 0.13 -11.25
CA ASN A 83 24.93 -1.06 -10.63
C ASN A 83 25.99 -1.69 -11.53
N GLU A 84 25.73 -1.84 -12.83
CA GLU A 84 26.71 -2.35 -13.80
C GLU A 84 27.98 -1.49 -13.83
N ARG A 85 27.82 -0.16 -13.85
CA ARG A 85 28.96 0.77 -13.83
C ARG A 85 29.74 0.69 -12.51
N ALA A 86 29.05 0.51 -11.40
CA ALA A 86 29.66 0.39 -10.08
C ALA A 86 30.43 -0.94 -9.96
N MET A 87 29.84 -2.06 -10.39
CA MET A 87 30.48 -3.39 -10.39
C MET A 87 31.72 -3.45 -11.28
N ARG A 88 31.71 -2.78 -12.45
CA ARG A 88 32.91 -2.66 -13.30
C ARG A 88 34.07 -1.94 -12.61
N ARG A 89 33.78 -1.05 -11.64
CA ARG A 89 34.79 -0.29 -10.90
C ARG A 89 35.22 -0.99 -9.61
N ASN A 90 34.27 -1.59 -8.89
CA ASN A 90 34.49 -2.33 -7.66
C ASN A 90 33.47 -3.48 -7.58
N PRO A 91 33.89 -4.75 -7.76
CA PRO A 91 32.99 -5.91 -7.70
C PRO A 91 32.30 -6.11 -6.36
N ASP A 92 32.87 -5.60 -5.26
CA ASP A 92 32.33 -5.79 -3.90
C ASP A 92 31.26 -4.73 -3.53
N VAL A 93 30.90 -3.83 -4.45
CA VAL A 93 29.89 -2.79 -4.19
C VAL A 93 28.49 -3.39 -4.16
N ALA A 94 27.74 -3.10 -3.10
CA ALA A 94 26.34 -3.51 -3.01
C ALA A 94 25.48 -2.80 -4.09
N PRO A 95 24.56 -3.52 -4.76
CA PRO A 95 23.67 -2.93 -5.74
C PRO A 95 22.66 -1.98 -5.09
N VAL A 96 22.35 -0.89 -5.79
CA VAL A 96 21.27 0.03 -5.42
C VAL A 96 19.97 -0.45 -6.07
N SER A 97 18.91 -0.58 -5.28
CA SER A 97 17.57 -0.89 -5.79
C SER A 97 16.81 0.37 -6.21
N ALA A 98 16.03 0.28 -7.27
CA ALA A 98 15.12 1.36 -7.66
C ALA A 98 14.01 1.53 -6.61
N LYS A 99 13.65 2.78 -6.31
CA LYS A 99 12.49 3.06 -5.46
C LYS A 99 11.22 2.85 -6.26
N VAL A 100 10.35 1.97 -5.79
CA VAL A 100 9.03 1.72 -6.37
C VAL A 100 8.04 2.79 -5.89
N VAL A 101 7.30 3.37 -6.83
CA VAL A 101 6.20 4.30 -6.58
C VAL A 101 4.87 3.59 -6.81
N GLY A 102 3.94 3.74 -5.86
CA GLY A 102 2.59 3.19 -5.96
C GLY A 102 1.59 4.16 -6.59
N ALA A 103 0.47 3.61 -7.04
CA ALA A 103 -0.71 4.33 -7.53
C ALA A 103 -2.02 3.64 -7.09
N SER A 104 -1.99 2.97 -5.94
CA SER A 104 -3.15 2.20 -5.45
C SER A 104 -4.22 3.13 -4.88
N THR A 105 -5.45 2.95 -5.33
CA THR A 105 -6.63 3.68 -4.85
C THR A 105 -7.09 3.19 -3.47
N ILE A 106 -7.91 3.97 -2.77
CA ILE A 106 -8.54 3.54 -1.50
C ILE A 106 -9.31 2.23 -1.69
N THR A 107 -9.99 2.06 -2.83
CA THR A 107 -10.74 0.83 -3.15
C THR A 107 -9.82 -0.38 -3.28
N GLN A 108 -8.68 -0.23 -3.97
CA GLN A 108 -7.69 -1.32 -4.10
C GLN A 108 -7.04 -1.63 -2.75
N GLN A 109 -6.73 -0.60 -1.94
CA GLN A 109 -6.19 -0.77 -0.61
C GLN A 109 -7.17 -1.51 0.31
N LEU A 110 -8.47 -1.19 0.25
CA LEU A 110 -9.51 -1.91 0.97
C LEU A 110 -9.56 -3.38 0.54
N ALA A 111 -9.59 -3.66 -0.77
CA ALA A 111 -9.60 -5.03 -1.28
C ALA A 111 -8.36 -5.81 -0.84
N LYS A 112 -7.18 -5.18 -0.89
CA LYS A 112 -5.92 -5.76 -0.43
C LYS A 112 -6.00 -6.14 1.05
N ASN A 113 -6.40 -5.20 1.91
CA ASN A 113 -6.41 -5.43 3.35
C ASN A 113 -7.49 -6.43 3.77
N LEU A 114 -8.65 -6.38 3.10
CA LEU A 114 -9.77 -7.26 3.41
C LEU A 114 -9.55 -8.70 2.96
N PHE A 115 -8.86 -8.92 1.84
CA PHE A 115 -8.83 -10.23 1.19
C PHE A 115 -7.45 -10.76 0.78
N LEU A 116 -6.47 -9.90 0.47
CA LEU A 116 -5.27 -10.30 -0.29
C LEU A 116 -3.96 -10.22 0.51
N SER A 117 -3.99 -9.77 1.76
CA SER A 117 -2.83 -9.89 2.66
C SER A 117 -2.51 -11.36 2.93
N GLY A 118 -1.23 -11.71 3.11
CA GLY A 118 -0.83 -13.11 3.34
C GLY A 118 -1.08 -13.54 4.78
N GLU A 119 -1.71 -14.70 4.98
CA GLU A 119 -1.77 -15.40 6.28
C GLU A 119 -0.59 -16.36 6.44
#